data_AF-A0A529TUD6-F1
#
_entry.id   AF-A0A529TUD6-F1
#
_cell.length_a   1.000
_cell.length_b   1.000
_cell.length_c   1.000
_cell.angle_alpha   90.00
_cell.angle_beta   90.00
_cell.angle_gamma   90.00
#
_symmetry.space_group_name_H-M   'P 1'
#
loop_
_entity.id
_entity.type
_entity.pdbx_description
1 polymer ?
#
loop_
_entity_poly.entity_id
_entity_poly.type
_entity_poly.pdbx_seq_one_letter_code
_entity_poly.pdbx_strand_id
1 'polypeptide(L)' 'MSAAEKMSRRDEMETLLPFYLNGSLEGAELEAVEEWLA' A
#
# COMPACT_ATOMS: atom_id res chain seq x y z
N MET A 1 12.54 11.97 -18.20
CA MET A 1 11.58 11.82 -17.08
C MET A 1 10.23 11.50 -17.67
N SER A 2 9.94 10.21 -17.88
CA SER A 2 8.60 9.72 -18.26
C SER A 2 8.65 8.20 -18.46
N ALA A 3 8.93 7.48 -17.38
CA ALA A 3 8.59 6.07 -17.27
C ALA A 3 7.63 6.01 -16.10
N ALA A 4 6.36 5.72 -16.35
CA ALA A 4 5.56 5.04 -15.35
C ALA A 4 6.23 3.68 -15.16
N GLU A 5 7.29 3.63 -14.36
CA GLU A 5 7.85 2.38 -13.89
C GLU A 5 6.70 1.63 -13.27
N LYS A 6 6.45 0.42 -13.77
CA LYS A 6 5.36 -0.42 -13.32
C LYS A 6 5.61 -0.63 -11.82
N MET A 7 4.83 0.03 -10.96
CA MET A 7 4.99 -0.11 -9.53
C MET A 7 4.80 -1.59 -9.21
N SER A 8 5.77 -2.16 -8.50
CA SER A 8 5.60 -3.53 -8.03
C SER A 8 4.49 -3.53 -6.99
N ARG A 9 3.84 -4.68 -6.78
CA ARG A 9 2.88 -4.85 -5.67
C ARG A 9 3.49 -4.41 -4.33
N ARG A 10 4.80 -4.60 -4.15
CA ARG A 10 5.53 -4.12 -2.98
C ARG A 10 5.53 -2.59 -2.89
N ASP A 11 5.86 -1.90 -3.97
CA ASP A 11 5.88 -0.43 -3.99
C ASP A 11 4.46 0.12 -3.71
N GLU A 12 3.43 -0.52 -4.26
CA GLU A 12 2.03 -0.18 -3.98
C GLU A 12 1.72 -0.34 -2.49
N MET A 13 2.05 -1.48 -1.86
CA MET A 13 1.81 -1.68 -0.42
C MET A 13 2.64 -0.72 0.44
N GLU A 14 3.90 -0.45 0.07
CA GLU A 14 4.76 0.49 0.79
C GLU A 14 4.18 1.93 0.79
N THR A 15 3.44 2.31 -0.27
CA THR A 15 2.74 3.61 -0.29
C THR A 15 1.56 3.70 0.67
N LEU A 16 0.95 2.56 1.03
CA LEU A 16 -0.18 2.48 1.94
C LEU A 16 0.25 2.40 3.42
N LEU A 17 1.50 1.97 3.70
CA LEU A 17 2.01 1.80 5.06
C LEU A 17 1.87 3.05 5.96
N PRO A 18 2.14 4.29 5.51
CA PRO A 18 1.97 5.47 6.35
C PRO A 18 0.53 5.66 6.85
N PHE A 19 -0.46 5.34 6.02
CA PHE A 19 -1.88 5.42 6.36
C PHE A 19 -2.32 4.25 7.25
N TYR A 20 -1.75 3.06 7.04
CA TYR A 20 -1.94 1.94 7.94
C TYR A 20 -1.41 2.27 9.35
N LEU A 21 -0.18 2.78 9.44
CA LEU A 21 0.48 3.08 10.71
C LEU A 21 -0.12 4.26 11.47
N ASN A 22 -0.73 5.22 10.78
CA ASN A 22 -1.42 6.35 11.42
C ASN A 22 -2.90 6.04 11.74
N GLY A 23 -3.40 4.87 11.35
CA GLY A 23 -4.77 4.42 11.59
C GLY A 23 -5.83 5.08 10.71
N SER A 24 -5.46 5.69 9.58
CA SER A 24 -6.39 6.36 8.66
C SER A 24 -6.76 5.53 7.43
N LEU A 25 -6.20 4.32 7.27
CA LEU A 25 -6.51 3.42 6.17
C LEU A 25 -7.74 2.59 6.49
N GLU A 26 -8.69 2.48 5.56
CA GLU A 26 -9.98 1.80 5.76
C GLU A 26 -10.38 0.97 4.52
N GLY A 27 -11.30 0.02 4.71
CA GLY A 27 -11.90 -0.75 3.61
C GLY A 27 -10.91 -1.68 2.90
N ALA A 28 -11.05 -1.80 1.57
CA ALA A 28 -10.29 -2.77 0.78
C ALA A 28 -8.77 -2.53 0.79
N GLU A 29 -8.34 -1.27 0.94
CA GLU A 29 -6.92 -0.93 1.02
C GLU A 29 -6.32 -1.37 2.37
N LEU A 30 -7.10 -1.28 3.45
CA LEU A 30 -6.73 -1.80 4.76
C LEU A 30 -6.61 -3.33 4.71
N GLU A 31 -7.64 -4.01 4.22
CA GLU A 31 -7.66 -5.48 4.10
C GLU A 31 -6.45 -5.99 3.27
N ALA A 32 -6.12 -5.29 2.17
CA ALA A 32 -4.99 -5.66 1.33
C ALA A 32 -3.63 -5.53 2.04
N VAL A 33 -3.44 -4.49 2.85
CA VAL A 33 -2.21 -4.30 3.65
C VAL A 33 -2.15 -5.31 4.78
N GLU A 34 -3.27 -5.59 5.46
CA GLU A 34 -3.34 -6.59 6.53
C GLU A 34 -3.01 -8.00 6.00
N GLU A 35 -3.55 -8.39 4.84
CA GLU A 35 -3.22 -9.66 4.19
C GLU A 35 -1.73 -9.75 3.81
N TRP A 36 -1.14 -8.64 3.37
CA TRP A 36 0.27 -8.59 2.97
C TRP A 36 1.24 -8.68 4.16
N LEU A 37 0.83 -8.20 5.34
CA LEU A 37 1.63 -8.21 6.57
C LEU A 37 1.48 -9.50 7.40
N ALA A 38 0.46 -10.32 7.12
CA ALA A 38 0.20 -11.60 7.79
C ALA A 38 1.17 -12.72 7.35
#